data_AF-A0A9W8MBZ5-F1
#
_entry.id   AF-A0A9W8MBZ5-F1
#
_cell.length_a   1.000
_cell.length_b   1.000
_cell.length_c   1.000
_cell.angle_alpha   90.00
_cell.angle_beta   90.00
_cell.angle_gamma   90.00
#
_symmetry.space_group_name_H-M   'P 1'
#
loop_
_entity.id
_entity.type
_entity.pdbx_description
1 polymer ?
#
loop_
_entity_poly.entity_id
_entity_poly.type
_entity_poly.pdbx_seq_one_letter_code
_entity_poly.pdbx_strand_id
1 'polypeptide(L)'
;MSGPSYFRNARNFIAKNTTFNTYVPGIDADHVVHAPAGYGKTAIAGTVSKLLEEVEGLDFSPLGATFHFWRTSAERNSPARFIITFAYQLAMSIPEPTPHIENAVKRNPMVLRKTLEAQLMKLIVEPFKALGELGDMPNRLVIVNGLDECINSDQECTVDRQFAEDQEKVQIRILDLIHNLQSHRLPLSFLILSRPEAWIKQRMQSAAFERVVEAVDLYALGDHVKDTETYSGRTISHSG
;
A
#
# COMPACT_ATOMS: atom_id res chain seq x y z
N MET A 1 -2.02 -22.39 -10.49
CA MET A 1 -0.83 -22.32 -11.37
C MET A 1 -0.68 -20.87 -11.87
N SER A 2 0.14 -20.07 -11.20
CA SER A 2 0.38 -18.65 -11.48
C SER A 2 1.46 -18.50 -12.58
N GLY A 3 1.04 -18.14 -13.80
CA GLY A 3 1.86 -18.23 -15.02
C GLY A 3 2.73 -16.99 -15.38
N PRO A 4 3.51 -17.09 -16.48
CA PRO A 4 4.49 -16.09 -16.94
C PRO A 4 3.95 -14.69 -17.29
N SER A 5 2.65 -14.53 -17.56
CA SER A 5 2.03 -13.23 -17.91
C SER A 5 2.04 -12.25 -16.72
N TYR A 6 1.89 -12.74 -15.49
CA TYR A 6 1.94 -11.88 -14.28
C TYR A 6 3.30 -11.21 -14.09
N PHE A 7 4.38 -11.97 -14.28
CA PHE A 7 5.75 -11.46 -14.18
C PHE A 7 6.08 -10.48 -15.31
N ARG A 8 5.51 -10.70 -16.50
CA ARG A 8 5.63 -9.76 -17.63
C ARG A 8 4.94 -8.44 -17.31
N ASN A 9 3.73 -8.47 -16.74
CA ASN A 9 3.01 -7.26 -16.32
C ASN A 9 3.73 -6.51 -15.21
N ALA A 10 4.30 -7.22 -14.22
CA ALA A 10 5.09 -6.60 -13.17
C ALA A 10 6.37 -5.93 -13.72
N ARG A 11 7.13 -6.63 -14.57
CA ARG A 11 8.34 -6.08 -15.22
C ARG A 11 8.01 -4.92 -16.15
N ASN A 12 6.92 -4.99 -16.90
CA ASN A 12 6.48 -3.89 -17.77
C ASN A 12 6.03 -2.67 -16.95
N PHE A 13 5.33 -2.88 -15.83
CA PHE A 13 4.95 -1.80 -14.92
C PHE A 13 6.19 -1.09 -14.36
N ILE A 14 7.17 -1.85 -13.88
CA ILE A 14 8.43 -1.31 -13.34
C ILE A 14 9.25 -0.60 -14.45
N ALA A 15 9.31 -1.18 -15.65
CA ALA A 15 10.04 -0.60 -16.77
C ALA A 15 9.40 0.69 -17.32
N LYS A 16 8.07 0.81 -17.27
CA LYS A 16 7.34 1.99 -17.74
C LYS A 16 7.20 3.08 -16.68
N ASN A 17 7.25 2.71 -15.40
CA ASN A 17 7.27 3.65 -14.27
C ASN A 17 8.68 3.67 -13.70
N THR A 18 9.58 4.35 -14.42
CA THR A 18 11.02 4.47 -14.09
C THR A 18 11.26 5.02 -12.68
N THR A 19 10.27 5.69 -12.07
CA THR A 19 10.22 6.07 -10.65
C THR A 19 10.50 4.91 -9.70
N PHE A 20 10.21 3.66 -10.09
CA PHE A 20 10.48 2.46 -9.28
C PHE A 20 11.76 1.71 -9.69
N ASN A 21 12.34 1.99 -10.87
CA ASN A 21 13.48 1.25 -11.43
C ASN A 21 14.83 1.88 -11.06
N THR A 22 14.81 3.11 -10.58
CA THR A 22 15.90 3.82 -9.94
C THR A 22 15.32 4.37 -8.66
N TYR A 23 15.92 4.14 -7.49
CA TYR A 23 15.59 4.98 -6.34
C TYR A 23 15.85 6.43 -6.77
N VAL A 24 14.77 7.18 -7.06
CA VAL A 24 14.85 8.59 -7.39
C VAL A 24 14.70 9.32 -6.06
N PRO A 25 15.72 10.03 -5.58
CA PRO A 25 15.53 10.96 -4.48
C PRO A 25 14.41 11.94 -4.85
N GLY A 26 13.34 12.01 -4.03
CA GLY A 26 12.19 12.90 -4.29
C GLY A 26 10.97 12.24 -4.95
N ILE A 27 10.64 10.99 -4.61
CA ILE A 27 9.25 10.51 -4.79
C ILE A 27 8.36 11.30 -3.82
N ASP A 28 7.98 12.51 -4.22
CA ASP A 28 7.15 13.43 -3.43
C ASP A 28 5.64 13.17 -3.61
N ALA A 29 5.28 12.17 -4.43
CA ALA A 29 3.91 11.84 -4.79
C ALA A 29 3.54 10.40 -4.44
N ASP A 30 2.32 10.23 -3.92
CA ASP A 30 1.72 8.92 -3.74
C ASP A 30 1.37 8.32 -5.10
N HIS A 31 1.60 7.03 -5.27
CA HIS A 31 1.26 6.31 -6.50
C HIS A 31 0.13 5.34 -6.19
N VAL A 32 -0.95 5.43 -6.96
CA VAL A 32 -2.09 4.54 -6.83
C VAL A 32 -2.20 3.71 -8.10
N VAL A 33 -2.15 2.40 -7.96
CA VAL A 33 -2.23 1.46 -9.07
C VAL A 33 -3.55 0.70 -8.99
N HIS A 34 -4.41 0.91 -9.98
CA HIS A 34 -5.68 0.23 -10.09
C HIS A 34 -5.61 -0.90 -11.12
N ALA A 35 -6.18 -2.06 -10.76
CA ALA A 35 -6.38 -3.14 -11.71
C ALA A 35 -7.45 -4.14 -11.25
N PRO A 36 -8.16 -4.84 -12.15
CA PRO A 36 -9.08 -5.90 -11.75
C PRO A 36 -8.39 -7.08 -11.02
N ALA A 37 -9.19 -8.00 -10.47
CA ALA A 37 -8.67 -9.24 -9.88
C ALA A 37 -7.92 -10.07 -10.92
N GLY A 38 -6.78 -10.67 -10.54
CA GLY A 38 -5.99 -11.48 -11.48
C GLY A 38 -5.19 -10.69 -12.51
N TYR A 39 -4.85 -9.42 -12.23
CA TYR A 39 -3.98 -8.59 -13.10
C TYR A 39 -2.58 -8.37 -12.52
N GLY A 40 -2.17 -9.17 -11.53
CA GLY A 40 -0.80 -9.17 -11.03
C GLY A 40 -0.45 -8.08 -10.02
N LYS A 41 -1.42 -7.39 -9.40
CA LYS A 41 -1.17 -6.38 -8.35
C LYS A 41 -0.26 -6.89 -7.22
N THR A 42 -0.57 -8.06 -6.66
CA THR A 42 0.27 -8.69 -5.63
C THR A 42 1.65 -9.09 -6.17
N ALA A 43 1.75 -9.47 -7.45
CA ALA A 43 3.05 -9.75 -8.07
C ALA A 43 3.87 -8.46 -8.25
N ILE A 44 3.23 -7.33 -8.57
CA ILE A 44 3.86 -6.01 -8.58
C ILE A 44 4.33 -5.63 -7.18
N ALA A 45 3.46 -5.70 -6.16
CA ALA A 45 3.83 -5.44 -4.77
C ALA A 45 5.07 -6.24 -4.35
N GLY A 46 5.05 -7.56 -4.58
CA GLY A 46 6.17 -8.43 -4.24
C GLY A 46 7.44 -8.15 -5.05
N THR A 47 7.32 -7.82 -6.33
CA THR A 47 8.49 -7.49 -7.17
C THR A 47 9.10 -6.15 -6.75
N VAL A 48 8.28 -5.13 -6.48
CA VAL A 48 8.76 -3.82 -6.01
C VAL A 48 9.39 -3.94 -4.62
N SER A 49 8.75 -4.64 -3.67
CA SER A 49 9.32 -4.90 -2.34
C SER A 49 10.70 -5.55 -2.45
N LYS A 50 10.79 -6.63 -3.24
CA LYS A 50 12.04 -7.36 -3.44
C LYS A 50 13.14 -6.50 -4.08
N LEU A 51 12.80 -5.73 -5.11
CA LEU A 51 13.77 -4.85 -5.76
C LEU A 51 14.31 -3.81 -4.78
N LEU A 52 13.46 -3.22 -3.94
CA LEU A 52 13.84 -2.24 -2.94
C LEU A 52 14.68 -2.84 -1.79
N GLU A 53 14.37 -4.08 -1.39
CA GLU A 53 15.16 -4.82 -0.40
C GLU A 53 16.56 -5.20 -0.93
N GLU A 54 16.69 -5.43 -2.24
CA GLU A 54 17.95 -5.81 -2.91
C GLU A 54 18.77 -4.59 -3.39
N VAL A 55 18.34 -3.35 -3.13
CA VAL A 55 19.12 -2.15 -3.50
C VAL A 55 20.38 -2.07 -2.65
N GLU A 56 21.53 -2.11 -3.31
CA GLU A 56 22.84 -1.91 -2.68
C GLU A 56 23.32 -0.45 -2.83
N GLY A 57 24.24 -0.02 -1.96
CA GLY A 57 24.89 1.28 -2.04
C GLY A 57 24.13 2.44 -1.37
N LEU A 58 23.00 2.17 -0.72
CA LEU A 58 22.32 3.09 0.18
C LEU A 58 22.70 2.78 1.63
N ASP A 59 22.79 3.81 2.46
CA ASP A 59 22.95 3.70 3.92
C ASP A 59 21.62 3.51 4.66
N PHE A 60 20.52 3.38 3.91
CA PHE A 60 19.18 3.11 4.41
C PHE A 60 18.40 2.14 3.51
N SER A 61 17.36 1.51 4.08
CA SER A 61 16.39 0.70 3.32
C SER A 61 15.41 1.62 2.59
N PRO A 62 15.28 1.61 1.25
CA PRO A 62 14.29 2.44 0.56
C PRO A 62 12.85 1.94 0.76
N LEU A 63 12.66 0.69 1.22
CA LEU A 63 11.38 0.16 1.63
C LEU A 63 11.10 0.48 3.10
N GLY A 64 9.98 1.17 3.37
CA GLY A 64 9.53 1.47 4.72
C GLY A 64 8.62 0.39 5.29
N ALA A 65 7.61 -0.03 4.53
CA ALA A 65 6.63 -1.01 4.99
C ALA A 65 5.90 -1.68 3.83
N THR A 66 5.42 -2.89 4.05
CA THR A 66 4.62 -3.65 3.09
C THR A 66 3.46 -4.32 3.82
N PHE A 67 2.24 -3.91 3.49
CA PHE A 67 1.01 -4.48 4.02
C PHE A 67 0.14 -5.06 2.91
N HIS A 68 -0.29 -6.30 3.10
CA HIS A 68 -1.19 -6.99 2.19
C HIS A 68 -2.50 -7.22 2.90
N PHE A 69 -3.51 -6.39 2.60
CA PHE A 69 -4.86 -6.66 3.03
C PHE A 69 -5.31 -8.01 2.47
N TRP A 70 -5.94 -8.80 3.33
CA TRP A 70 -6.57 -10.05 2.90
C TRP A 70 -7.82 -10.32 3.70
N ARG A 71 -8.98 -10.28 3.02
CA ARG A 71 -10.32 -10.30 3.63
C ARG A 71 -10.53 -11.45 4.61
N THR A 72 -10.01 -12.64 4.30
CA THR A 72 -10.21 -13.86 5.10
C THR A 72 -9.13 -14.06 6.18
N SER A 73 -8.23 -13.10 6.36
CA SER A 73 -7.15 -13.17 7.34
C SER A 73 -7.43 -12.16 8.46
N ALA A 74 -7.77 -12.65 9.66
CA ALA A 74 -8.09 -11.80 10.83
C ALA A 74 -6.95 -10.84 11.24
N GLU A 75 -5.71 -11.17 10.86
CA GLU A 75 -4.54 -10.31 11.12
C GLU A 75 -4.33 -9.23 10.06
N ARG A 76 -5.03 -9.31 8.92
CA ARG A 76 -4.77 -8.48 7.73
C ARG A 76 -6.02 -7.93 7.07
N ASN A 77 -7.17 -8.04 7.70
CA ASN A 77 -8.41 -7.56 7.14
C ASN A 77 -8.85 -6.22 7.72
N SER A 78 -8.39 -5.84 8.93
CA SER A 78 -8.85 -4.64 9.62
C SER A 78 -7.90 -3.43 9.52
N PRO A 79 -8.43 -2.19 9.62
CA PRO A 79 -7.61 -0.98 9.68
C PRO A 79 -6.75 -0.85 10.93
N ALA A 80 -7.22 -1.30 12.09
CA ALA A 80 -6.44 -1.19 13.32
C ALA A 80 -5.20 -2.07 13.21
N ARG A 81 -5.34 -3.27 12.63
CA ARG A 81 -4.20 -4.13 12.31
C ARG A 81 -3.25 -3.47 11.33
N PHE A 82 -3.77 -2.84 10.28
CA PHE A 82 -2.96 -2.07 9.34
C PHE A 82 -2.08 -1.02 10.06
N ILE A 83 -2.64 -0.15 10.89
CA ILE A 83 -1.86 0.91 11.56
C ILE A 83 -0.83 0.33 12.53
N ILE A 84 -1.19 -0.71 13.29
CA ILE A 84 -0.27 -1.34 14.25
C ILE A 84 0.88 -2.03 13.53
N THR A 85 0.59 -2.82 12.50
CA THR A 85 1.63 -3.48 11.68
C THR A 85 2.48 -2.46 10.95
N PHE A 86 1.87 -1.37 10.47
CA PHE A 86 2.57 -0.29 9.81
C PHE A 86 3.58 0.39 10.74
N ALA A 87 3.16 0.79 11.95
CA ALA A 87 4.05 1.37 12.95
C ALA A 87 5.20 0.41 13.32
N TYR A 88 4.91 -0.89 13.45
CA TYR A 88 5.94 -1.91 13.71
C TYR A 88 6.95 -2.02 12.56
N GLN A 89 6.49 -2.10 11.31
CA GLN A 89 7.38 -2.18 10.15
C GLN A 89 8.22 -0.91 9.98
N LEU A 90 7.65 0.27 10.21
CA LEU A 90 8.41 1.53 10.20
C LEU A 90 9.50 1.54 11.26
N ALA A 91 9.22 1.05 12.48
CA ALA A 91 10.23 0.95 13.53
C ALA A 91 11.38 -0.02 13.18
N MET A 92 11.13 -1.01 12.32
CA MET A 92 12.15 -1.94 11.85
C MET A 92 12.99 -1.37 10.70
N SER A 93 12.37 -0.61 9.80
CA SER A 93 13.02 -0.09 8.58
C SER A 93 13.61 1.32 8.74
N ILE A 94 13.15 2.07 9.74
CA ILE A 94 13.56 3.45 10.04
C ILE A 94 13.88 3.48 11.54
N PRO A 95 15.16 3.33 11.93
CA PRO A 95 15.56 3.25 13.34
C PRO A 95 15.24 4.51 14.17
N GLU A 96 15.20 5.68 13.53
CA GLU A 96 15.10 6.99 14.17
C GLU A 96 13.82 7.17 15.01
N PRO A 97 12.59 6.94 14.51
CA PRO A 97 11.36 7.06 15.31
C PRO A 97 11.16 5.94 16.34
N THR A 98 11.92 4.84 16.29
CA THR A 98 11.70 3.63 17.10
C THR A 98 11.61 3.88 18.61
N PRO A 99 12.53 4.65 19.25
CA PRO A 99 12.42 4.94 20.67
C PRO A 99 11.12 5.67 21.04
N HIS A 100 10.61 6.52 20.15
CA HIS A 100 9.36 7.26 20.36
C HIS A 100 8.13 6.35 20.21
N ILE A 101 8.14 5.46 19.21
CA ILE A 101 7.08 4.44 19.01
C ILE A 101 7.01 3.53 20.23
N GLU A 102 8.14 2.97 20.66
CA GLU A 102 8.20 2.10 21.83
C GLU A 102 7.71 2.80 23.09
N ASN A 103 8.13 4.04 23.31
CA ASN A 103 7.74 4.81 24.48
C ASN A 103 6.24 5.15 24.46
N ALA A 104 5.65 5.42 23.29
CA ALA A 104 4.21 5.62 23.16
C ALA A 104 3.41 4.38 23.62
N VAL A 105 3.85 3.18 23.22
CA VAL A 105 3.24 1.91 23.63
C VAL A 105 3.50 1.61 25.11
N LYS A 106 4.75 1.77 25.58
CA LYS A 106 5.14 1.52 26.99
C LYS A 106 4.37 2.41 27.96
N ARG A 107 4.18 3.70 27.64
CA ARG A 107 3.44 4.65 28.49
C ARG A 107 1.93 4.42 28.45
N ASN A 108 1.40 3.98 27.31
CA ASN A 108 -0.03 3.75 27.16
C ASN A 108 -0.33 2.55 26.26
N PRO A 109 -0.32 1.32 26.80
CA PRO A 109 -0.63 0.12 26.03
C PRO A 109 -2.03 0.15 25.40
N MET A 110 -2.96 0.93 25.96
CA MET A 110 -4.31 1.09 25.39
C MET A 110 -4.33 1.85 24.06
N VAL A 111 -3.22 2.47 23.64
CA VAL A 111 -3.10 3.09 22.30
C VAL A 111 -3.48 2.10 21.20
N LEU A 112 -3.15 0.81 21.35
CA LEU A 112 -3.45 -0.25 20.39
C LEU A 112 -4.96 -0.57 20.27
N ARG A 113 -5.80 0.00 21.13
CA ARG A 113 -7.26 -0.15 21.12
C ARG A 113 -8.00 1.17 20.96
N LYS A 114 -7.28 2.28 20.72
CA LYS A 114 -7.90 3.59 20.46
C LYS A 114 -8.44 3.67 19.03
N THR A 115 -9.09 4.80 18.72
CA THR A 115 -9.51 5.13 17.36
C THR A 115 -8.32 5.10 16.41
N LEU A 116 -8.59 4.85 15.13
CA LEU A 116 -7.55 4.78 14.09
C LEU A 116 -6.74 6.07 14.00
N GLU A 117 -7.39 7.23 14.13
CA GLU A 117 -6.75 8.54 14.11
C GLU A 117 -5.81 8.70 15.32
N ALA A 118 -6.22 8.23 16.49
CA ALA A 118 -5.39 8.26 17.68
C ALA A 118 -4.19 7.29 17.57
N GLN A 119 -4.39 6.11 16.97
CA GLN A 119 -3.30 5.18 16.67
C GLN A 119 -2.31 5.80 15.68
N LEU A 120 -2.79 6.33 14.55
CA LEU A 120 -1.99 6.99 13.52
C LEU A 120 -1.15 8.12 14.12
N MET A 121 -1.80 9.00 14.90
CA MET A 121 -1.12 10.12 15.52
C MET A 121 -0.06 9.67 16.52
N LYS A 122 -0.40 8.75 17.44
CA LYS A 122 0.48 8.36 18.54
C LYS A 122 1.60 7.41 18.14
N LEU A 123 1.38 6.59 17.12
CA LEU A 123 2.32 5.54 16.71
C LEU A 123 3.14 5.91 15.47
N ILE A 124 2.72 6.92 14.70
CA ILE A 124 3.41 7.30 13.46
C ILE A 124 3.71 8.81 13.47
N VAL A 125 2.70 9.68 13.49
CA VAL A 125 2.91 11.13 13.31
C VAL A 125 3.76 11.74 14.42
N GLU A 126 3.40 11.53 15.68
CA GLU A 126 4.12 12.08 16.83
C GLU A 126 5.55 11.53 16.94
N PRO A 127 5.80 10.21 16.77
CA PRO A 127 7.15 9.67 16.71
C PRO A 127 8.06 10.32 15.67
N PHE A 128 7.58 10.53 14.44
CA PHE A 128 8.37 11.24 13.42
C PHE A 128 8.58 12.70 13.78
N LYS A 129 7.54 13.41 14.22
CA LYS A 129 7.66 14.83 14.61
C LYS A 129 8.63 15.06 15.77
N ALA A 130 8.81 14.07 16.65
CA ALA A 130 9.74 14.15 17.75
C ALA A 130 11.22 14.19 17.29
N LEU A 131 11.51 13.82 16.04
CA LEU A 131 12.85 13.88 15.44
C LEU A 131 13.25 15.30 15.03
N GLY A 132 12.31 16.24 14.95
CA GLY A 132 12.57 17.62 14.54
C GLY A 132 12.48 17.80 13.02
N GLU A 133 13.58 18.24 12.39
CA GLU A 133 13.62 18.51 10.95
C GLU A 133 13.66 17.21 10.15
N LEU A 134 12.57 16.91 9.43
CA LEU A 134 12.43 15.69 8.62
C LEU A 134 12.94 15.87 7.18
N GLY A 135 13.32 17.09 6.79
CA GLY A 135 13.66 17.43 5.39
C GLY A 135 14.89 16.70 4.85
N ASP A 136 15.82 16.33 5.74
CA ASP A 136 17.03 15.60 5.39
C ASP A 136 16.84 14.07 5.48
N MET A 137 15.70 13.60 6.00
CA MET A 137 15.44 12.16 6.06
C MET A 137 15.11 11.63 4.66
N PRO A 138 15.77 10.53 4.24
CA PRO A 138 15.48 9.94 2.95
C PRO A 138 14.04 9.39 2.93
N ASN A 139 13.36 9.56 1.80
CA ASN A 139 12.01 9.05 1.62
C ASN A 139 11.96 7.51 1.64
N ARG A 140 10.84 6.94 2.10
CA ARG A 140 10.60 5.48 2.14
C ARG A 140 9.32 5.12 1.41
N LEU A 141 9.36 4.08 0.59
CA LEU A 141 8.14 3.55 -0.03
C LEU A 141 7.37 2.66 0.93
N VAL A 142 6.06 2.89 1.02
CA VAL A 142 5.10 2.07 1.76
C VAL A 142 4.16 1.42 0.76
N ILE A 143 4.15 0.09 0.73
CA ILE A 143 3.30 -0.68 -0.19
C ILE A 143 2.03 -1.12 0.54
N VAL A 144 0.87 -0.69 0.05
CA VAL A 144 -0.46 -1.09 0.56
C VAL A 144 -1.18 -1.86 -0.53
N ASN A 145 -1.13 -3.19 -0.48
CA ASN A 145 -1.76 -4.04 -1.47
C ASN A 145 -3.09 -4.60 -0.98
N GLY A 146 -4.08 -4.63 -1.88
CA GLY A 146 -5.38 -5.24 -1.64
C GLY A 146 -6.31 -4.36 -0.82
N LEU A 147 -6.23 -3.03 -0.90
CA LEU A 147 -7.07 -2.12 -0.12
C LEU A 147 -8.57 -2.48 -0.15
N ASP A 148 -9.07 -2.93 -1.30
CA ASP A 148 -10.45 -3.40 -1.53
C ASP A 148 -10.82 -4.71 -0.80
N GLU A 149 -9.84 -5.36 -0.17
CA GLU A 149 -10.01 -6.51 0.71
C GLU A 149 -10.09 -6.11 2.19
N CYS A 150 -9.85 -4.85 2.53
CA CYS A 150 -10.06 -4.35 3.88
C CYS A 150 -11.54 -4.43 4.25
N ILE A 151 -11.82 -5.09 5.37
CA ILE A 151 -13.13 -5.23 5.97
C ILE A 151 -13.01 -4.83 7.46
N ASN A 152 -13.99 -4.12 8.00
CA ASN A 152 -13.92 -3.61 9.36
C ASN A 152 -14.20 -4.70 10.42
N SER A 153 -13.44 -5.80 10.40
CA SER A 153 -13.71 -7.01 11.20
C SER A 153 -13.56 -6.82 12.71
N ASP A 154 -12.98 -5.71 13.17
CA ASP A 154 -12.93 -5.37 14.59
C ASP A 154 -14.26 -4.81 15.11
N GLN A 155 -15.21 -4.53 14.21
CA GLN A 155 -16.62 -4.26 14.55
C GLN A 155 -17.44 -5.50 14.24
N GLU A 156 -18.17 -6.01 15.24
CA GLU A 156 -19.14 -7.10 15.07
C GLU A 156 -20.31 -6.63 14.18
N CYS A 157 -20.15 -6.68 12.85
CA CYS A 157 -21.24 -6.34 11.94
C CYS A 157 -22.04 -7.60 11.57
N THR A 158 -23.27 -7.65 12.05
CA THR A 158 -24.34 -8.54 11.55
C THR A 158 -25.06 -7.82 10.39
N VAL A 159 -25.51 -8.58 9.37
CA VAL A 159 -26.31 -8.20 8.17
C VAL A 159 -25.56 -7.69 6.90
N ASP A 160 -25.84 -8.31 5.75
CA ASP A 160 -25.10 -8.20 4.47
C ASP A 160 -25.08 -6.82 3.80
N ARG A 161 -26.15 -6.02 3.90
CA ARG A 161 -26.20 -4.67 3.28
C ARG A 161 -25.40 -3.65 4.08
N GLN A 162 -25.48 -3.72 5.40
CA GLN A 162 -24.66 -2.93 6.31
C GLN A 162 -23.18 -3.25 6.09
N PHE A 163 -22.86 -4.54 5.90
CA PHE A 163 -21.51 -5.00 5.63
C PHE A 163 -20.89 -4.38 4.35
N ALA A 164 -21.65 -4.19 3.28
CA ALA A 164 -21.15 -3.54 2.06
C ALA A 164 -20.88 -2.04 2.25
N GLU A 165 -21.79 -1.31 2.92
CA GLU A 165 -21.59 0.12 3.24
C GLU A 165 -20.43 0.33 4.22
N ASP A 166 -20.24 -0.60 5.16
CA ASP A 166 -19.13 -0.58 6.10
C ASP A 166 -17.79 -0.86 5.41
N GLN A 167 -17.78 -1.70 4.36
CA GLN A 167 -16.61 -1.90 3.51
C GLN A 167 -16.21 -0.65 2.73
N GLU A 168 -17.17 0.02 2.10
CA GLU A 168 -16.90 1.29 1.40
C GLU A 168 -16.30 2.32 2.37
N LYS A 169 -16.97 2.53 3.51
CA LYS A 169 -16.51 3.49 4.53
C LYS A 169 -15.13 3.15 5.07
N VAL A 170 -14.84 1.88 5.33
CA VAL A 170 -13.56 1.48 5.91
C VAL A 170 -12.41 1.67 4.91
N GLN A 171 -12.64 1.36 3.64
CA GLN A 171 -11.64 1.51 2.59
C GLN A 171 -11.35 2.99 2.30
N ILE A 172 -12.41 3.82 2.22
CA ILE A 172 -12.26 5.29 2.14
C ILE A 172 -11.49 5.81 3.36
N ARG A 173 -11.80 5.32 4.57
CA ARG A 173 -11.12 5.76 5.79
C ARG A 173 -9.62 5.44 5.78
N ILE A 174 -9.20 4.30 5.25
CA ILE A 174 -7.77 4.00 5.06
C ILE A 174 -7.11 5.03 4.13
N LEU A 175 -7.77 5.37 3.02
CA LEU A 175 -7.25 6.42 2.12
C LEU A 175 -7.10 7.74 2.86
N ASP A 176 -8.10 8.13 3.63
CA ASP A 176 -8.10 9.39 4.37
C ASP A 176 -7.00 9.44 5.42
N LEU A 177 -6.71 8.30 6.08
CA LEU A 177 -5.60 8.18 7.02
C LEU A 177 -4.26 8.31 6.29
N ILE A 178 -4.09 7.68 5.12
CA ILE A 178 -2.87 7.82 4.31
C ILE A 178 -2.70 9.26 3.85
N HIS A 179 -3.75 9.90 3.35
CA HIS A 179 -3.71 11.31 2.97
C HIS A 179 -3.45 12.24 4.15
N ASN A 180 -3.96 11.91 5.34
CA ASN A 180 -3.65 12.66 6.55
C ASN A 180 -2.14 12.62 6.87
N LEU A 181 -1.46 11.49 6.65
CA LEU A 181 -0.01 11.41 6.81
C LEU A 181 0.74 12.37 5.88
N GLN A 182 0.26 12.57 4.64
CA GLN A 182 0.84 13.53 3.69
C GLN A 182 0.80 14.96 4.24
N SER A 183 -0.28 15.34 4.94
CA SER A 183 -0.39 16.67 5.58
C SER A 183 0.66 16.91 6.66
N HIS A 184 1.31 15.85 7.16
CA HIS A 184 2.36 15.90 8.15
C HIS A 184 3.78 15.90 7.58
N ARG A 185 3.94 15.86 6.25
CA ARG A 185 5.24 15.92 5.54
C ARG A 185 6.23 14.89 6.07
N LEU A 186 5.74 13.69 6.34
CA LEU A 186 6.61 12.56 6.69
C LEU A 186 7.40 12.14 5.43
N PRO A 187 8.63 11.61 5.57
CA PRO A 187 9.43 11.12 4.46
C PRO A 187 8.90 9.73 4.01
N LEU A 188 7.61 9.66 3.69
CA LEU A 188 6.91 8.44 3.30
C LEU A 188 6.11 8.71 2.01
N SER A 189 6.29 7.84 1.03
CA SER A 189 5.46 7.78 -0.18
C SER A 189 4.70 6.46 -0.20
N PHE A 190 3.48 6.43 -0.74
CA PHE A 190 2.65 5.24 -0.75
C PHE A 190 2.48 4.67 -2.17
N LEU A 191 2.59 3.34 -2.30
CA LEU A 191 2.15 2.57 -3.44
C LEU A 191 0.87 1.80 -3.05
N ILE A 192 -0.29 2.29 -3.48
CA ILE A 192 -1.59 1.69 -3.14
C ILE A 192 -2.08 0.84 -4.32
N LEU A 193 -2.25 -0.45 -4.11
CA LEU A 193 -2.71 -1.40 -5.12
C LEU A 193 -4.12 -1.89 -4.77
N SER A 194 -5.09 -1.64 -5.65
CA SER A 194 -6.48 -2.01 -5.38
C SER A 194 -7.30 -2.35 -6.63
N ARG A 195 -8.39 -3.10 -6.44
CA ARG A 195 -9.47 -3.20 -7.43
C ARG A 195 -10.11 -1.83 -7.68
N PRO A 196 -10.60 -1.58 -8.91
CA PRO A 196 -11.21 -0.32 -9.31
C PRO A 196 -12.64 -0.14 -8.76
N GLU A 197 -12.86 -0.40 -7.47
CA GLU A 197 -14.17 -0.20 -6.84
C GLU A 197 -14.61 1.27 -6.99
N ALA A 198 -15.89 1.51 -7.24
CA ALA A 198 -16.39 2.83 -7.62
C ALA A 198 -16.06 3.92 -6.59
N TRP A 199 -16.23 3.60 -5.31
CA TRP A 199 -15.94 4.52 -4.20
C TRP A 199 -14.44 4.80 -4.03
N ILE A 200 -13.57 3.80 -4.25
CA ILE A 200 -12.11 3.98 -4.22
C ILE A 200 -11.72 4.92 -5.36
N LYS A 201 -12.20 4.67 -6.59
CA LYS A 201 -11.93 5.53 -7.74
C LYS A 201 -12.40 6.96 -7.49
N GLN A 202 -13.63 7.13 -7.03
CA GLN A 202 -14.20 8.44 -6.75
C GLN A 202 -13.40 9.19 -5.69
N ARG A 203 -12.95 8.51 -4.62
CA ARG A 203 -12.14 9.14 -3.57
C ARG A 203 -10.79 9.60 -4.10
N MET A 204 -10.12 8.78 -4.91
CA MET A 204 -8.82 9.11 -5.50
C MET A 204 -8.89 10.26 -6.51
N GLN A 205 -10.02 10.38 -7.22
CA GLN A 205 -10.28 11.48 -8.16
C GLN A 205 -10.78 12.75 -7.47
N SER A 206 -10.96 12.74 -6.15
CA SER A 206 -11.36 13.94 -5.43
C SER A 206 -10.20 14.94 -5.35
N ALA A 207 -10.53 16.23 -5.24
CA ALA A 207 -9.55 17.31 -5.17
C ALA A 207 -8.49 17.15 -4.04
N ALA A 208 -8.79 16.34 -3.02
CA ALA A 208 -7.85 16.02 -1.95
C ALA A 208 -6.69 15.13 -2.44
N PHE A 209 -6.95 14.19 -3.37
CA PHE A 209 -5.96 13.22 -3.86
C PHE A 209 -5.42 13.57 -5.25
N GLU A 210 -6.20 14.25 -6.10
CA GLU A 210 -5.84 14.56 -7.49
C GLU A 210 -4.51 15.34 -7.63
N ARG A 211 -4.10 16.07 -6.59
CA ARG A 211 -2.85 16.84 -6.58
C ARG A 211 -1.62 16.08 -6.06
N VAL A 212 -1.84 14.92 -5.43
CA VAL A 212 -0.80 14.19 -4.68
C VAL A 212 -0.66 12.74 -5.17
N VAL A 213 -1.64 12.25 -5.95
CA VAL A 213 -1.69 10.88 -6.44
C VAL A 213 -1.50 10.79 -7.95
N GLU A 214 -0.55 9.95 -8.36
CA GLU A 214 -0.51 9.44 -9.74
C GLU A 214 -1.31 8.14 -9.84
N ALA A 215 -2.42 8.17 -10.58
CA ALA A 215 -3.27 7.00 -10.79
C ALA A 215 -2.85 6.23 -12.04
N VAL A 216 -2.47 4.96 -11.87
CA VAL A 216 -2.02 4.08 -12.95
C VAL A 216 -3.01 2.93 -13.13
N ASP A 217 -3.66 2.86 -14.30
CA ASP A 217 -4.54 1.75 -14.66
C ASP A 217 -3.75 0.65 -15.39
N LEU A 218 -3.51 -0.48 -14.72
CA LEU A 218 -2.78 -1.60 -15.33
C LEU A 218 -3.55 -2.20 -16.52
N TYR A 219 -4.88 -2.04 -16.57
CA TYR A 219 -5.68 -2.49 -17.71
C TYR A 219 -5.40 -1.65 -18.96
N ALA A 220 -5.19 -0.33 -18.78
CA ALA A 220 -4.83 0.54 -19.90
C ALA A 220 -3.37 0.35 -20.35
N LEU A 221 -2.52 -0.16 -19.45
CA LEU A 221 -1.09 -0.36 -19.68
C LEU A 221 -0.71 -1.71 -20.32
N GLY A 222 -1.61 -2.70 -20.24
CA GLY A 222 -1.42 -4.03 -20.78
C GLY A 222 -1.84 -4.14 -22.24
N ASP A 223 -1.02 -4.81 -23.05
CA ASP A 223 -1.36 -5.20 -24.43
C ASP A 223 -2.24 -6.48 -24.35
N HIS A 224 -3.44 -6.35 -23.75
CA HIS A 224 -4.28 -7.49 -23.35
C HIS A 224 -4.69 -8.42 -24.50
N VAL A 225 -4.66 -7.92 -25.74
CA VAL A 225 -4.98 -8.68 -26.94
C VAL A 225 -3.91 -9.74 -27.25
N LYS A 226 -2.63 -9.48 -26.97
CA LYS A 226 -1.54 -10.44 -27.23
C LYS A 226 -1.38 -11.50 -26.15
N ASP A 227 -1.74 -11.17 -24.90
CA ASP A 227 -1.62 -12.10 -23.78
C ASP A 227 -2.72 -13.19 -23.82
N THR A 228 -3.91 -12.89 -24.37
CA THR A 228 -4.95 -13.90 -24.64
C THR A 228 -4.53 -14.90 -25.73
N GLU A 229 -3.88 -14.44 -26.80
CA GLU A 229 -3.39 -15.34 -27.86
C GLU A 229 -2.25 -16.24 -27.38
N THR A 230 -1.39 -15.73 -26.49
CA THR A 230 -0.30 -16.52 -25.89
C THR A 230 -0.83 -17.63 -24.97
N TYR A 231 -1.98 -17.40 -24.32
CA TYR A 231 -2.62 -18.40 -23.47
C TYR A 231 -3.33 -19.48 -24.31
N SER A 232 -4.09 -19.08 -25.33
CA SER A 232 -4.76 -20.01 -26.26
C SER A 232 -3.79 -20.81 -27.12
N GLY A 233 -2.64 -20.24 -27.51
CA GLY A 233 -1.62 -20.93 -28.31
C GLY A 233 -0.86 -22.02 -27.55
N ARG A 234 -0.76 -21.94 -26.22
CA ARG A 234 -0.10 -22.97 -25.39
C ARG A 234 -0.99 -24.14 -25.00
N THR A 235 -2.31 -23.95 -24.98
CA THR A 235 -3.24 -25.06 -24.70
C THR A 235 -3.36 -26.01 -25.89
N ILE A 236 -3.12 -25.54 -27.12
CA ILE A 236 -3.19 -26.37 -28.32
C ILE A 236 -1.91 -27.21 -28.53
N SER A 237 -0.77 -26.81 -27.95
CA SER A 237 0.52 -27.50 -28.16
C SER A 237 0.84 -28.63 -27.16
N HIS A 238 -0.12 -29.10 -26.36
CA HIS A 238 0.04 -30.23 -25.41
C HIS A 238 -0.99 -31.35 -25.63
N SER A 239 -1.58 -31.43 -26.83
CA SER A 239 -2.41 -32.56 -27.27
C SER A 239 -2.00 -33.01 -28.67
N GLY A 240 -0.73 -33.44 -28.79
CA GLY A 240 -0.17 -34.12 -29.96
C GLY A 240 0.88 -35.11 -29.51
#